data_AF-A0A940QMV1-F1
#
_entry.id   AF-A0A940QMV1-F1
#
_cell.length_a   1.000
_cell.length_b   1.000
_cell.length_c   1.000
_cell.angle_alpha   90.00
_cell.angle_beta   90.00
_cell.angle_gamma   90.00
#
_symmetry.space_group_name_H-M   'P 1'
#
loop_
_entity.id
_entity.type
_entity.pdbx_description
1 polymer ?
#
loop_
_entity_poly.entity_id
_entity_poly.type
_entity_poly.pdbx_seq_one_letter_code
_entity_poly.pdbx_strand_id
1 'polypeptide(L)' 'MATKRAAPAAEAKFQKEALLKSERFRDQRDLISAVLDDDRCYSIREAEEKIQSYMKGKVK' A
#
# COMPACT_ATOMS: atom_id res chain seq x y z
N MET A 1 7.87 -25.46 9.54
CA MET A 1 6.62 -24.66 9.45
C MET A 1 6.62 -23.65 10.59
N ALA A 2 7.32 -22.51 10.44
CA ALA A 2 7.42 -21.52 11.51
C ALA A 2 6.33 -20.46 11.34
N THR A 3 5.39 -20.50 12.27
CA THR A 3 4.26 -19.61 12.45
C THR A 3 4.68 -18.14 12.66
N LYS A 4 4.06 -17.27 11.88
CA LYS A 4 3.43 -16.00 12.27
C LYS A 4 4.21 -15.18 13.31
N ARG A 5 5.13 -14.35 12.84
CA ARG A 5 5.63 -13.21 13.62
C ARG A 5 4.56 -12.11 13.65
N ALA A 6 3.75 -12.12 14.70
CA ALA A 6 3.08 -10.91 15.16
C ALA A 6 4.15 -10.03 15.82
N ALA A 7 4.74 -9.12 15.03
CA ALA A 7 5.57 -8.04 15.56
C ALA A 7 4.64 -6.87 15.96
N PRO A 8 4.89 -6.23 17.11
CA PRO A 8 4.01 -5.21 17.67
C PRO A 8 4.06 -3.97 16.78
N ALA A 9 2.90 -3.53 16.27
CA ALA A 9 2.51 -2.18 15.84
C ALA A 9 3.58 -1.16 15.38
N ALA A 10 4.70 -1.61 14.83
CA ALA A 10 5.61 -0.79 14.06
C ALA A 10 5.00 -0.75 12.67
N GLU A 11 4.65 0.44 12.19
CA GLU A 11 4.13 0.68 10.85
C GLU A 11 5.01 -0.06 9.83
N ALA A 12 4.55 -1.25 9.45
CA ALA A 12 5.30 -2.12 8.58
C ALA A 12 5.27 -1.45 7.21
N LYS A 13 6.40 -0.83 6.86
CA LYS A 13 6.57 -0.20 5.55
C LYS A 13 6.85 -1.30 4.56
N PHE A 14 5.96 -1.42 3.59
CA PHE A 14 6.05 -2.36 2.51
C PHE A 14 6.53 -1.64 1.26
N GLN A 15 7.37 -2.28 0.47
CA GLN A 15 7.67 -1.79 -0.87
C GLN A 15 6.39 -1.82 -1.72
N LYS A 16 6.34 -0.98 -2.75
CA LYS A 16 5.25 -0.98 -3.74
C LYS A 16 4.95 -2.39 -4.24
N GLU A 17 5.97 -3.19 -4.55
CA GLU A 17 5.79 -4.58 -4.96
C GLU A 17 5.05 -5.46 -3.94
N ALA A 18 5.30 -5.28 -2.64
CA ALA A 18 4.63 -6.04 -1.59
C ALA A 18 3.15 -5.62 -1.44
N LEU A 19 2.85 -4.33 -1.63
CA LEU A 19 1.48 -3.83 -1.70
C LEU A 19 0.76 -4.35 -2.95
N LEU A 20 1.44 -4.35 -4.11
CA LEU A 20 0.92 -4.90 -5.37
C LEU A 20 0.65 -6.41 -5.25
N LYS A 21 1.52 -7.17 -4.59
CA LYS A 21 1.36 -8.63 -4.40
C LYS A 21 0.23 -8.98 -3.43
N SER A 22 -0.27 -8.03 -2.63
CA SER A 22 -1.39 -8.23 -1.71
C SER A 22 -2.73 -8.35 -2.44
N GLU A 23 -3.59 -9.28 -2.01
CA GLU A 23 -4.96 -9.38 -2.52
C GLU A 23 -5.80 -8.14 -2.18
N ARG A 24 -5.50 -7.50 -1.04
CA ARG A 24 -6.19 -6.30 -0.56
C ARG A 24 -6.19 -5.16 -1.59
N PHE A 25 -5.13 -5.10 -2.40
CA PHE A 25 -4.92 -4.06 -3.37
C PHE A 25 -4.95 -4.57 -4.81
N ARG A 26 -5.46 -5.78 -5.07
CA ARG A 26 -5.47 -6.38 -6.43
C ARG A 26 -6.14 -5.44 -7.45
N ASP A 27 -7.27 -4.85 -7.09
CA ASP A 27 -8.02 -3.92 -7.96
C ASP A 27 -7.44 -2.49 -7.93
N GLN A 28 -6.63 -2.18 -6.91
CA GLN A 28 -5.99 -0.88 -6.73
C GLN A 28 -4.52 -0.89 -7.18
N ARG A 29 -4.06 -1.95 -7.87
CA ARG A 29 -2.67 -2.07 -8.34
C ARG A 29 -2.26 -0.92 -9.25
N ASP A 30 -3.16 -0.54 -10.16
CA ASP A 30 -2.95 0.58 -11.08
C ASP A 30 -2.78 1.89 -10.31
N LEU A 31 -3.69 2.14 -9.37
CA LEU A 31 -3.66 3.30 -8.47
C LEU A 31 -2.40 3.32 -7.60
N ILE A 32 -2.01 2.18 -7.02
CA ILE A 32 -0.76 2.05 -6.27
C ILE A 32 0.41 2.41 -7.15
N SER A 33 0.44 1.91 -8.39
CA SER A 33 1.56 2.19 -9.28
C SER A 33 1.65 3.65 -9.71
N ALA A 34 0.50 4.33 -9.80
CA ALA A 34 0.39 5.73 -10.18
C ALA A 34 0.67 6.69 -9.02
N VAL A 35 0.37 6.29 -7.77
CA VAL A 35 0.44 7.19 -6.60
C VAL A 35 1.66 6.89 -5.69
N LEU A 36 2.23 5.68 -5.76
CA LEU A 36 3.37 5.26 -4.95
C LEU A 36 4.60 5.02 -5.84
N ASP A 37 5.74 5.53 -5.39
CA ASP A 37 7.04 5.34 -6.03
C ASP A 37 7.64 3.96 -5.67
N ASP A 38 8.29 3.30 -6.63
CA ASP A 38 8.95 2.00 -6.40
C ASP A 38 10.18 2.11 -5.49
N ASP A 39 10.86 3.27 -5.50
CA ASP A 39 12.03 3.56 -4.67
C ASP A 39 11.68 3.88 -3.20
N ARG A 40 10.39 3.89 -2.83
CA ARG A 40 9.94 4.20 -1.48
C ARG A 40 9.10 3.08 -0.88
N CYS A 41 9.29 2.88 0.42
CA CYS A 41 8.47 1.98 1.21
C CYS A 41 7.34 2.77 1.87
N TYR A 42 6.12 2.23 1.79
CA TYR A 42 4.92 2.84 2.33
C TYR A 42 4.18 1.84 3.21
N SER A 43 3.57 2.34 4.27
CA SER A 43 2.69 1.53 5.10
C SER A 43 1.36 1.26 4.37
N ILE A 44 0.64 0.21 4.75
CA ILE A 44 -0.70 -0.08 4.19
C ILE A 44 -1.61 1.16 4.31
N ARG A 45 -1.57 1.83 5.48
CA ARG A 45 -2.32 3.06 5.73
C ARG A 45 -1.91 4.23 4.84
N GLU A 46 -0.61 4.45 4.67
CA GLU A 46 -0.10 5.52 3.78
C GLU A 46 -0.50 5.28 2.33
N ALA A 47 -0.43 4.02 1.88
CA ALA A 47 -0.88 3.63 0.55
C ALA A 47 -2.37 3.91 0.35
N GLU A 48 -3.22 3.50 1.30
CA GLU A 48 -4.66 3.79 1.27
C GLU A 48 -4.95 5.29 1.29
N GLU A 49 -4.31 6.09 2.16
CA GLU A 49 -4.50 7.54 2.22
C GLU A 49 -4.09 8.24 0.93
N LYS A 50 -2.99 7.81 0.31
CA LYS A 50 -2.53 8.28 -0.99
C LYS A 50 -3.53 7.99 -2.10
N ILE A 51 -4.01 6.75 -2.17
CA ILE A 51 -5.02 6.32 -3.15
C ILE A 51 -6.32 7.12 -2.95
N GLN A 52 -6.80 7.24 -1.71
CA GLN A 52 -7.98 8.02 -1.34
C GLN A 52 -7.82 9.49 -1.74
N SER A 53 -6.68 10.12 -1.44
CA SER A 53 -6.40 11.51 -1.80
C SER A 53 -6.38 11.71 -3.31
N TYR A 54 -5.81 10.76 -4.06
CA TYR A 54 -5.81 10.76 -5.52
C TYR A 54 -7.23 10.64 -6.11
N MET A 55 -8.04 9.71 -5.59
CA MET A 55 -9.44 9.55 -6.02
C MET A 55 -10.30 10.77 -5.67
N LYS A 56 -10.09 11.35 -4.49
CA LYS A 56 -10.83 12.53 -4.02
C LYS A 56 -10.51 13.80 -4.83
N GLY A 57 -9.30 13.91 -5.38
CA GLY A 57 -8.91 14.98 -6.29
C GLY A 57 -9.54 14.88 -7.69
N LYS A 58 -9.98 13.69 -8.11
CA LYS A 58 -10.64 13.44 -9.40
C LYS A 58 -12.16 13.60 -9.37
N VAL A 59 -12.77 13.76 -8.20
CA VAL A 59 -14.22 14.01 -8.04
C VAL A 59 -14.50 15.50 -7.90
N LYS A 60 -14.47 16.22 -9.03
CA LYS A 60 -15.15 17.51 -9.24
C LYS A 60 -15.77 17.56 -10.62
#